data_AF-A0A5D0U0G8-F1
#
_entry.id   AF-A0A5D0U0G8-F1
#
_cell.length_a   1.000
_cell.length_b   1.000
_cell.length_c   1.000
_cell.angle_alpha   90.00
_cell.angle_beta   90.00
_cell.angle_gamma   90.00
#
_symmetry.space_group_name_H-M   'P 1'
#
loop_
_entity.id
_entity.type
_entity.pdbx_description
1 polymer ?
#
loop_
_entity_poly.entity_id
_entity_poly.type
_entity_poly.pdbx_seq_one_letter_code
_entity_poly.pdbx_strand_id
1 'polypeptide(L)'
;MTTARIRGGRRQAAEEALPEVQVPEELARELARQRELADARRADELARARAEAGHGRARADVAEETRLAELARAEREADVQADAELARMFREFRANGARTRVRADMARSGEARALRLEWLRRLNLRVLVPVLVGFGIWSTTGVQQGAARLMAAASGSPVWWALWGLEALLIGAVCWIIIARARLSASGGKLAASAERIGVGCLTTSVFLNLIAAVPVGDGPHPSGWAVPGAMFAHALGPVGAAVTAHLIGLVDRSIGEADPWHEGKGENKVAVPRLAEMDLSVPAASVPASVPAFAAASQDEDAPETASEVRAAVVWPVLRGDRTGLPVVARPQPVGPVESLGRGVSRTRADRDGERPRQGGAEASADPSANHREVRPNRGVRVPPTARRRASANRSRSDEELSARLAELVESGELEPVSVRAVERALGVGRDRAKRVLELAGLGENPVPGPAVESGDQGDRPLTVLAGGVR
;
A
#
# COMPACT_ATOMS: atom_id res chain seq x y z
N MET A 1 15.46 59.24 26.59
CA MET A 1 15.93 59.09 27.99
C MET A 1 17.44 59.00 27.94
N THR A 2 18.18 60.11 27.81
CA THR A 2 18.41 61.16 28.83
C THR A 2 19.06 60.52 30.05
N THR A 3 20.37 60.65 30.27
CA THR A 3 20.91 61.80 31.01
C THR A 3 22.37 62.12 30.68
N ALA A 4 22.58 63.42 30.44
CA ALA A 4 23.87 64.09 30.42
C ALA A 4 24.56 64.04 31.79
N ARG A 5 25.89 64.03 31.82
CA ARG A 5 26.64 64.50 33.00
C ARG A 5 27.70 65.51 32.61
N ILE A 6 27.60 66.62 33.31
CA ILE A 6 28.13 67.94 33.01
C ILE A 6 29.59 68.05 33.43
N ARG A 7 30.34 68.69 32.53
CA ARG A 7 31.70 69.18 32.64
C ARG A 7 31.71 70.36 33.63
N GLY A 8 32.27 70.17 34.83
CA GLY A 8 32.50 71.23 35.81
C GLY A 8 33.99 71.56 35.89
N GLY A 9 34.37 72.74 35.42
CA GLY A 9 35.75 73.23 35.45
C GLY A 9 36.19 73.68 36.85
N ARG A 10 37.47 73.48 37.14
CA ARG A 10 38.27 74.32 38.03
C ARG A 10 39.60 74.57 37.33
N ARG A 11 39.73 75.73 36.70
CA ARG A 11 41.02 76.31 36.32
C ARG A 11 41.67 76.77 37.61
N GLN A 12 42.64 76.01 38.11
CA GLN A 12 43.68 76.56 38.98
C GLN A 12 44.69 77.22 38.05
N ALA A 13 44.81 78.55 38.16
CA ALA A 13 45.97 79.28 37.69
C ALA A 13 47.12 78.86 38.61
N ALA A 14 48.00 77.99 38.10
CA ALA A 14 49.27 77.69 38.74
C ALA A 14 50.31 78.62 38.12
N GLU A 15 50.98 79.37 39.00
CA GLU A 15 52.15 80.17 38.72
C GLU A 15 53.18 79.40 37.89
N GLU A 16 53.57 79.99 36.75
CA GLU A 16 54.81 79.67 36.04
C GLU A 16 56.00 80.02 36.94
N ALA A 17 56.46 79.04 37.71
CA ALA A 17 57.80 79.04 38.28
C ALA A 17 58.81 78.75 37.16
N LEU A 18 59.68 79.72 36.91
CA LEU A 18 60.77 79.65 35.93
C LEU A 18 61.67 78.42 36.20
N PRO A 19 62.10 77.68 35.15
CA PRO A 19 62.94 76.51 35.32
C PRO A 19 64.35 76.93 35.78
N GLU A 20 64.78 76.42 36.94
CA GLU A 20 66.18 76.44 37.36
C GLU A 20 67.06 75.82 36.26
N VAL A 21 68.13 76.52 35.88
CA VAL A 21 69.12 76.06 34.90
C VAL A 21 69.85 74.85 35.48
N GLN A 22 69.38 73.65 35.13
CA GLN A 22 69.97 72.39 35.58
C GLN A 22 71.35 72.18 34.96
N VAL A 23 72.31 71.79 35.80
CA VAL A 23 73.67 71.44 35.38
C VAL A 23 73.59 70.19 34.48
N PRO A 24 74.20 70.19 33.28
CA PRO A 24 73.98 69.15 32.27
C PRO A 24 74.32 67.72 32.73
N GLU A 25 75.23 67.55 33.70
CA GLU A 25 75.56 66.24 34.27
C GLU A 25 74.48 65.66 35.18
N GLU A 26 73.76 66.51 35.92
CA GLU A 26 72.67 66.08 36.80
C GLU A 26 71.44 65.68 35.98
N LEU A 27 71.16 66.43 34.90
CA LEU A 27 70.15 66.07 33.91
C LEU A 27 70.47 64.72 33.25
N ALA A 28 71.74 64.45 32.93
CA ALA A 28 72.15 63.18 32.33
C ALA A 28 71.97 61.98 33.29
N ARG A 29 72.28 62.15 34.58
CA ARG A 29 72.05 61.10 35.59
C ARG A 29 70.57 60.85 35.85
N GLU A 30 69.77 61.92 35.90
CA GLU A 30 68.33 61.79 36.10
C GLU A 30 67.66 61.14 34.88
N LEU A 31 68.07 61.50 33.66
CA LEU A 31 67.61 60.82 32.44
C LEU A 31 68.04 59.34 32.39
N ALA A 32 69.25 59.00 32.86
CA ALA A 32 69.69 57.61 32.95
C ALA A 32 68.83 56.80 33.95
N ARG A 33 68.58 57.36 35.14
CA ARG A 33 67.70 56.75 36.15
C ARG A 33 66.25 56.61 35.64
N GLN A 34 65.74 57.60 34.93
CA GLN A 34 64.41 57.53 34.33
C GLN A 34 64.32 56.47 33.23
N ARG A 35 65.39 56.31 32.43
CA ARG A 35 65.49 55.23 31.43
C ARG A 35 65.49 53.86 32.09
N GLU A 36 66.30 53.64 33.14
CA GLU A 36 66.34 52.38 33.88
C GLU A 36 64.97 52.03 34.52
N LEU A 37 64.28 53.00 35.12
CA LEU A 37 62.94 52.80 35.67
C LEU A 37 61.91 52.50 34.55
N ALA A 38 62.02 53.17 33.41
CA ALA A 38 61.17 52.92 32.25
C ALA A 38 61.45 51.54 31.62
N ASP A 39 62.70 51.10 31.61
CA ASP A 39 63.10 49.76 31.16
C ASP A 39 62.58 48.67 32.13
N ALA A 40 62.71 48.89 33.44
CA ALA A 40 62.18 47.97 34.46
C ALA A 40 60.65 47.85 34.41
N ARG A 41 59.93 48.97 34.23
CA ARG A 41 58.47 48.96 34.04
C ARG A 41 58.07 48.21 32.77
N ARG A 42 58.76 48.46 31.64
CA ARG A 42 58.53 47.72 30.40
C ARG A 42 58.80 46.23 30.55
N ALA A 43 59.85 45.84 31.28
CA ALA A 43 60.16 44.44 31.53
C ALA A 43 59.08 43.74 32.37
N ASP A 44 58.57 44.39 33.42
CA ASP A 44 57.49 43.87 34.26
C ASP A 44 56.15 43.81 33.48
N GLU A 45 55.83 44.84 32.69
CA GLU A 45 54.66 44.83 31.79
C GLU A 45 54.74 43.68 30.77
N LEU A 46 55.90 43.46 30.16
CA LEU A 46 56.11 42.33 29.24
C LEU A 46 56.03 40.98 29.96
N ALA A 47 56.52 40.88 31.20
CA ALA A 47 56.42 39.66 31.99
C ALA A 47 54.96 39.33 32.36
N ARG A 48 54.18 40.34 32.77
CA ARG A 48 52.74 40.20 33.03
C ARG A 48 51.97 39.84 31.76
N ALA A 49 52.25 40.52 30.65
CA ALA A 49 51.62 40.20 29.36
C ALA A 49 51.92 38.76 28.91
N ARG A 50 53.15 38.26 29.14
CA ARG A 50 53.50 36.85 28.86
C ARG A 50 52.78 35.88 29.78
N ALA A 51 52.67 36.18 31.08
CA ALA A 51 51.95 35.35 32.04
C ALA A 51 50.45 35.30 31.73
N GLU A 52 49.84 36.44 31.39
CA GLU A 52 48.44 36.53 30.96
C GLU A 52 48.20 35.77 29.65
N ALA A 53 49.09 35.90 28.67
CA ALA A 53 49.02 35.13 27.42
C ALA A 53 49.16 33.62 27.67
N GLY A 54 50.07 33.20 28.57
CA GLY A 54 50.23 31.81 28.95
C GLY A 54 48.99 31.23 29.64
N HIS A 55 48.41 31.98 30.58
CA HIS A 55 47.15 31.61 31.23
C HIS A 55 45.96 31.58 30.26
N GLY A 56 45.93 32.51 29.31
CA GLY A 56 44.93 32.53 28.24
C GLY A 56 44.97 31.29 27.35
N ARG A 57 46.19 30.84 26.96
CA ARG A 57 46.37 29.59 26.19
C ARG A 57 45.95 28.37 26.99
N ALA A 58 46.41 28.24 28.25
CA ALA A 58 46.04 27.11 29.09
C ALA A 58 44.51 26.99 29.30
N ARG A 59 43.80 28.12 29.42
CA ARG A 59 42.33 28.10 29.47
C ARG A 59 41.68 27.71 28.14
N ALA A 60 42.26 28.12 27.02
CA ALA A 60 41.77 27.74 25.69
C ALA A 60 41.94 26.23 25.45
N ASP A 61 43.09 25.67 25.82
CA ASP A 61 43.39 24.23 25.69
C ASP A 61 42.41 23.38 26.53
N VAL A 62 42.17 23.76 27.80
CA VAL A 62 41.18 23.08 28.65
C VAL A 62 39.75 23.20 28.11
N ALA A 63 39.39 24.35 27.53
CA ALA A 63 38.08 24.53 26.91
C ALA A 63 37.93 23.67 25.65
N GLU A 64 38.99 23.51 24.86
CA GLU A 64 39.01 22.64 23.69
C GLU A 64 38.92 21.16 24.09
N GLU A 65 39.71 20.71 25.08
CA GLU A 65 39.62 19.35 25.62
C GLU A 65 38.22 19.04 26.16
N THR A 66 37.62 19.98 26.88
CA THR A 66 36.25 19.82 27.39
C THR A 66 35.25 19.70 26.24
N ARG A 67 35.38 20.53 25.20
CA ARG A 67 34.53 20.48 24.01
C ARG A 67 34.69 19.16 23.24
N LEU A 68 35.92 18.66 23.08
CA LEU A 68 36.19 17.38 22.43
C LEU A 68 35.65 16.21 23.26
N ALA A 69 35.79 16.26 24.58
CA ALA A 69 35.23 15.26 25.48
C ALA A 69 33.69 15.24 25.45
N GLU A 70 33.04 16.40 25.34
CA GLU A 70 31.59 16.51 25.15
C GLU A 70 31.14 15.95 23.80
N LEU A 71 31.85 16.28 22.71
CA LEU A 71 31.58 15.71 21.39
C LEU A 71 31.74 14.19 21.38
N ALA A 72 32.80 13.66 21.98
CA ALA A 72 33.01 12.22 22.09
C ALA A 72 31.98 11.51 22.99
N ARG A 73 31.35 12.22 23.94
CA ARG A 73 30.20 11.68 24.69
C ARG A 73 28.94 11.67 23.82
N ALA A 74 28.68 12.76 23.10
CA ALA A 74 27.54 12.86 22.20
C ALA A 74 27.59 11.82 21.06
N GLU A 75 28.77 11.57 20.50
CA GLU A 75 28.98 10.54 19.46
C GLU A 75 28.67 9.13 20.00
N ARG A 76 29.20 8.79 21.18
CA ARG A 76 28.90 7.50 21.83
C ARG A 76 27.42 7.34 22.17
N GLU A 77 26.74 8.41 22.59
CA GLU A 77 25.30 8.37 22.82
C GLU A 77 24.51 8.18 21.52
N ALA A 78 24.94 8.81 20.42
CA ALA A 78 24.34 8.62 19.10
C ALA A 78 24.54 7.19 18.58
N ASP A 79 25.72 6.60 18.74
CA ASP A 79 26.00 5.21 18.36
C ASP A 79 25.13 4.23 19.14
N VAL A 80 25.03 4.40 20.47
CA VAL A 80 24.17 3.56 21.31
C VAL A 80 22.69 3.68 20.91
N GLN A 81 22.23 4.87 20.51
CA GLN A 81 20.87 5.07 20.01
C GLN A 81 20.67 4.38 18.64
N ALA A 82 21.62 4.54 17.71
CA ALA A 82 21.57 3.90 16.40
C ALA A 82 21.55 2.37 16.52
N ASP A 83 22.38 1.79 17.39
CA ASP A 83 22.39 0.36 17.68
C ASP A 83 21.07 -0.12 18.30
N ALA A 84 20.50 0.66 19.24
CA ALA A 84 19.21 0.34 19.84
C ALA A 84 18.07 0.38 18.80
N GLU A 85 18.11 1.33 17.87
CA GLU A 85 17.15 1.45 16.77
C GLU A 85 17.29 0.31 15.77
N LEU A 86 18.50 -0.03 15.33
CA LEU A 86 18.77 -1.18 14.47
C LEU A 86 18.31 -2.48 15.14
N ALA A 87 18.61 -2.68 16.42
CA ALA A 87 18.13 -3.83 17.18
C ALA A 87 16.60 -3.87 17.25
N ARG A 88 15.92 -2.72 17.37
CA ARG A 88 14.45 -2.64 17.29
C ARG A 88 13.94 -3.04 15.91
N MET A 89 14.52 -2.50 14.84
CA MET A 89 14.13 -2.84 13.47
C MET A 89 14.33 -4.34 13.19
N PHE A 90 15.46 -4.93 13.59
CA PHE A 90 15.69 -6.37 13.43
C PHE A 90 14.66 -7.23 14.18
N ARG A 91 14.27 -6.84 15.40
CA ARG A 91 13.19 -7.53 16.15
C ARG A 91 11.86 -7.43 15.41
N GLU A 92 11.53 -6.25 14.87
CA GLU A 92 10.31 -6.03 14.09
C GLU A 92 10.30 -6.85 12.80
N PHE A 93 11.40 -6.85 12.04
CA PHE A 93 11.54 -7.65 10.81
C PHE A 93 11.46 -9.15 11.08
N ARG A 94 12.08 -9.65 12.17
CA ARG A 94 11.94 -11.06 12.56
C ARG A 94 10.49 -11.41 12.91
N ALA A 95 9.81 -10.56 13.69
CA ALA A 95 8.41 -10.78 14.03
C ALA A 95 7.50 -10.76 12.78
N ASN A 96 7.75 -9.84 11.85
CA ASN A 96 7.01 -9.77 10.58
C ASN A 96 7.33 -10.94 9.65
N GLY A 97 8.59 -11.39 9.60
CA GLY A 97 9.01 -12.57 8.87
C GLY A 97 8.33 -13.84 9.39
N ALA A 98 8.29 -14.02 10.72
CA ALA A 98 7.59 -15.13 11.35
C ALA A 98 6.08 -15.13 11.02
N ARG A 99 5.41 -13.97 11.12
CA ARG A 99 3.99 -13.83 10.74
C ARG A 99 3.75 -14.15 9.26
N THR A 100 4.68 -13.75 8.39
CA THR A 100 4.56 -14.01 6.95
C THR A 100 4.74 -15.50 6.64
N ARG A 101 5.67 -16.18 7.32
CA ARG A 101 5.82 -17.64 7.23
C ARG A 101 4.56 -18.37 7.70
N VAL A 102 4.06 -18.04 8.89
CA VAL A 102 2.80 -18.60 9.43
C VAL A 102 1.65 -18.37 8.46
N ARG A 103 1.49 -17.18 7.88
CA ARG A 103 0.46 -16.92 6.85
C ARG A 103 0.66 -17.76 5.59
N ALA A 104 1.90 -17.93 5.12
CA ALA A 104 2.20 -18.75 3.96
C ALA A 104 1.89 -20.24 4.24
N ASP A 105 2.17 -20.70 5.46
CA ASP A 105 1.86 -22.06 5.92
C ASP A 105 0.34 -22.28 6.04
N MET A 106 -0.38 -21.36 6.69
CA MET A 106 -1.84 -21.37 6.74
C MET A 106 -2.44 -21.35 5.32
N ALA A 107 -1.87 -20.57 4.40
CA ALA A 107 -2.33 -20.55 3.01
C ALA A 107 -2.09 -21.90 2.33
N ARG A 108 -1.01 -22.62 2.63
CA ARG A 108 -0.72 -23.94 2.05
C ARG A 108 -1.58 -25.08 2.60
N SER A 109 -2.24 -24.89 3.74
CA SER A 109 -3.12 -25.89 4.36
C SER A 109 -4.21 -26.39 3.40
N GLY A 110 -4.66 -27.63 3.60
CA GLY A 110 -5.73 -28.25 2.80
C GLY A 110 -7.04 -27.45 2.88
N GLU A 111 -7.34 -26.86 4.05
CA GLU A 111 -8.53 -26.02 4.24
C GLU A 111 -8.48 -24.74 3.40
N ALA A 112 -7.34 -24.05 3.39
CA ALA A 112 -7.16 -22.85 2.56
C ALA A 112 -7.17 -23.18 1.07
N ARG A 113 -6.70 -24.38 0.67
CA ARG A 113 -6.82 -24.88 -0.71
C ARG A 113 -8.30 -25.14 -1.05
N ALA A 114 -9.06 -25.82 -0.19
CA ALA A 114 -10.48 -26.07 -0.37
C ALA A 114 -11.30 -24.77 -0.47
N LEU A 115 -11.04 -23.79 0.39
CA LEU A 115 -11.67 -22.47 0.33
C LEU A 115 -11.34 -21.73 -0.97
N ARG A 116 -10.10 -21.84 -1.47
CA ARG A 116 -9.69 -21.26 -2.75
C ARG A 116 -10.40 -21.93 -3.93
N LEU A 117 -10.56 -23.25 -3.91
CA LEU A 117 -11.33 -23.97 -4.93
C LEU A 117 -12.79 -23.55 -4.94
N GLU A 118 -13.42 -23.41 -3.78
CA GLU A 118 -14.80 -22.92 -3.66
C GLU A 118 -14.93 -21.45 -4.10
N TRP A 119 -13.95 -20.60 -3.77
CA TRP A 119 -13.92 -19.22 -4.24
C TRP A 119 -13.76 -19.14 -5.76
N LEU A 120 -12.87 -19.95 -6.35
CA LEU A 120 -12.69 -20.06 -7.79
C LEU A 120 -13.97 -20.54 -8.48
N ARG A 121 -14.68 -21.50 -7.89
CA ARG A 121 -15.98 -21.97 -8.39
C ARG A 121 -16.99 -20.82 -8.46
N ARG A 122 -17.12 -20.04 -7.39
CA ARG A 122 -18.02 -18.88 -7.34
C ARG A 122 -17.60 -17.79 -8.32
N LEU A 123 -16.31 -17.50 -8.41
CA LEU A 123 -15.78 -16.51 -9.35
C LEU A 123 -16.06 -16.92 -10.79
N ASN A 124 -15.80 -18.19 -11.12
CA ASN A 124 -16.04 -18.72 -12.46
C ASN A 124 -17.51 -18.62 -12.85
N LEU A 125 -18.43 -19.02 -11.96
CA LEU A 125 -19.86 -18.85 -12.20
C LEU A 125 -20.25 -17.37 -12.33
N ARG A 126 -19.70 -16.49 -11.50
CA ARG A 126 -19.97 -15.05 -11.54
C ARG A 126 -19.53 -14.40 -12.85
N VAL A 127 -18.49 -14.91 -13.50
CA VAL A 127 -17.98 -14.38 -14.77
C VAL A 127 -18.65 -15.06 -15.98
N LEU A 128 -18.72 -16.39 -16.00
CA LEU A 128 -19.21 -17.14 -17.16
C LEU A 128 -20.73 -17.09 -17.30
N VAL A 129 -21.50 -16.98 -16.21
CA VAL A 129 -22.97 -16.89 -16.30
C VAL A 129 -23.43 -15.62 -17.03
N PRO A 130 -22.93 -14.40 -16.71
CA PRO A 130 -23.26 -13.22 -17.50
C PRO A 130 -22.84 -13.31 -18.97
N VAL A 131 -21.69 -13.91 -19.27
CA VAL A 131 -21.23 -14.14 -20.66
C VAL A 131 -22.20 -15.06 -21.39
N LEU A 132 -22.62 -16.15 -20.75
CA LEU A 132 -23.63 -17.05 -21.28
C LEU A 132 -24.98 -16.36 -21.53
N VAL A 133 -25.42 -15.52 -20.59
CA VAL A 133 -26.64 -14.70 -20.74
C VAL A 133 -26.50 -13.72 -21.90
N GLY A 134 -25.35 -13.08 -22.07
CA GLY A 134 -25.07 -12.19 -23.20
C GLY A 134 -25.19 -12.90 -24.54
N PHE A 135 -24.56 -14.07 -24.69
CA PHE A 135 -24.71 -14.89 -25.90
C PHE A 135 -26.14 -15.39 -26.10
N GLY A 136 -26.86 -15.71 -25.02
CA GLY A 136 -28.26 -16.10 -25.10
C GLY A 136 -29.16 -14.98 -25.59
N ILE A 137 -28.98 -13.74 -25.08
CA ILE A 137 -29.73 -12.57 -25.55
C ILE A 137 -29.41 -12.29 -27.02
N TRP A 138 -28.13 -12.32 -27.40
CA TRP A 138 -27.70 -12.15 -28.78
C TRP A 138 -28.35 -13.17 -29.72
N SER A 139 -28.27 -14.45 -29.38
CA SER A 139 -28.82 -15.57 -30.16
C SER A 139 -30.34 -15.50 -30.31
N THR A 140 -31.03 -15.02 -29.28
CA THR A 140 -32.51 -14.93 -29.25
C THR A 140 -33.03 -14.11 -30.41
N THR A 141 -32.34 -13.03 -30.77
CA THR A 141 -32.78 -12.15 -31.87
C THR A 141 -32.79 -12.86 -33.22
N GLY A 142 -31.76 -13.67 -33.53
CA GLY A 142 -31.69 -14.37 -34.80
C GLY A 142 -32.56 -15.63 -34.86
N VAL A 143 -32.70 -16.38 -33.77
CA VAL A 143 -33.63 -17.53 -33.73
C VAL A 143 -35.09 -17.07 -33.87
N GLN A 144 -35.45 -15.97 -33.22
CA GLN A 144 -36.78 -15.39 -33.35
C GLN A 144 -37.08 -15.01 -34.80
N GLN A 145 -36.14 -14.32 -35.48
CA GLN A 145 -36.29 -13.93 -36.89
C GLN A 145 -36.36 -15.16 -37.81
N GLY A 146 -35.50 -16.16 -37.60
CA GLY A 146 -35.46 -17.37 -38.42
C GLY A 146 -36.74 -18.20 -38.29
N ALA A 147 -37.22 -18.40 -37.06
CA ALA A 147 -38.45 -19.12 -36.80
C ALA A 147 -39.69 -18.36 -37.31
N ALA A 148 -39.72 -17.03 -37.16
CA ALA A 148 -40.82 -16.21 -37.67
C ALA A 148 -40.89 -16.29 -39.20
N ARG A 149 -39.74 -16.32 -39.88
CA ARG A 149 -39.66 -16.53 -41.34
C ARG A 149 -40.16 -17.91 -41.75
N LEU A 150 -39.72 -18.98 -41.07
CA LEU A 150 -40.17 -20.34 -41.36
C LEU A 150 -41.68 -20.51 -41.21
N MET A 151 -42.27 -19.86 -40.21
CA MET A 151 -43.71 -19.93 -39.93
C MET A 151 -44.53 -18.88 -40.68
N ALA A 152 -43.89 -18.03 -41.51
CA ALA A 152 -44.51 -16.86 -42.14
C ALA A 152 -45.31 -16.00 -41.13
N ALA A 153 -44.79 -15.88 -39.90
CA ALA A 153 -45.46 -15.19 -38.80
C ALA A 153 -45.35 -13.67 -38.99
N ALA A 154 -46.49 -12.99 -39.11
CA ALA A 154 -46.54 -11.54 -39.21
C ALA A 154 -46.04 -10.86 -37.92
N SER A 155 -45.33 -9.73 -38.08
CA SER A 155 -44.93 -8.86 -36.97
C SER A 155 -46.18 -8.36 -36.23
N GLY A 156 -46.35 -8.78 -34.99
CA GLY A 156 -47.54 -8.48 -34.17
C GLY A 156 -48.49 -9.65 -33.94
N SER A 157 -48.30 -10.78 -34.64
CA SER A 157 -49.04 -12.01 -34.31
C SER A 157 -48.63 -12.56 -32.93
N PRO A 158 -49.53 -13.22 -32.18
CA PRO A 158 -49.17 -13.88 -30.93
C PRO A 158 -48.05 -14.92 -31.10
N VAL A 159 -48.00 -15.58 -32.25
CA VAL A 159 -46.94 -16.53 -32.62
C VAL A 159 -45.58 -15.84 -32.68
N TRP A 160 -45.50 -14.64 -33.27
CA TRP A 160 -44.26 -13.85 -33.33
C TRP A 160 -43.70 -13.52 -31.93
N TRP A 161 -44.60 -13.23 -30.97
CA TRP A 161 -44.22 -13.02 -29.57
C TRP A 161 -43.83 -14.31 -28.86
N ALA A 162 -44.54 -15.41 -29.08
CA ALA A 162 -44.21 -16.71 -28.49
C ALA A 162 -42.81 -17.21 -28.91
N LEU A 163 -42.37 -16.89 -30.13
CA LEU A 163 -41.05 -17.26 -30.65
C LEU A 163 -39.88 -16.63 -29.89
N TRP A 164 -40.08 -15.53 -29.16
CA TRP A 164 -39.06 -15.00 -28.24
C TRP A 164 -38.72 -15.98 -27.11
N GLY A 165 -39.68 -16.79 -26.66
CA GLY A 165 -39.47 -17.80 -25.62
C GLY A 165 -38.78 -19.07 -26.11
N LEU A 166 -38.78 -19.31 -27.43
CA LEU A 166 -38.24 -20.55 -28.02
C LEU A 166 -36.73 -20.68 -27.76
N GLU A 167 -35.98 -19.61 -27.98
CA GLU A 167 -34.52 -19.66 -27.80
C GLU A 167 -34.12 -19.81 -26.33
N ALA A 168 -34.80 -19.09 -25.42
CA ALA A 168 -34.57 -19.25 -23.98
C ALA A 168 -34.82 -20.69 -23.52
N LEU A 169 -35.80 -21.37 -24.11
CA LEU A 169 -36.10 -22.77 -23.84
C LEU A 169 -35.01 -23.70 -24.41
N LEU A 170 -34.59 -23.50 -25.65
CA LEU A 170 -33.53 -24.30 -26.29
C LEU A 170 -32.19 -24.16 -25.57
N ILE A 171 -31.74 -22.92 -25.34
CA ILE A 171 -30.51 -22.64 -24.61
C ILE A 171 -30.62 -23.13 -23.16
N GLY A 172 -31.76 -22.91 -22.50
CA GLY A 172 -32.01 -23.39 -21.15
C GLY A 172 -31.87 -24.91 -21.05
N ALA A 173 -32.45 -25.66 -21.98
CA ALA A 173 -32.33 -27.11 -22.05
C ALA A 173 -30.88 -27.58 -22.27
N VAL A 174 -30.15 -26.97 -23.22
CA VAL A 174 -28.74 -27.30 -23.48
C VAL A 174 -27.87 -27.00 -22.26
N CYS A 175 -28.03 -25.82 -21.65
CA CYS A 175 -27.30 -25.42 -20.46
C CYS A 175 -27.60 -26.38 -19.29
N TRP A 176 -28.86 -26.73 -19.09
CA TRP A 176 -29.27 -27.70 -18.08
C TRP A 176 -28.62 -29.06 -18.28
N ILE A 177 -28.61 -29.60 -19.51
CA ILE A 177 -27.97 -30.88 -19.84
C ILE A 177 -26.47 -30.83 -19.54
N ILE A 178 -25.78 -29.74 -19.91
CA ILE A 178 -24.34 -29.57 -19.65
C ILE A 178 -24.06 -29.51 -18.15
N ILE A 179 -24.86 -28.75 -17.39
CA ILE A 179 -24.74 -28.64 -15.93
C ILE A 179 -25.01 -30.00 -15.26
N ALA A 180 -26.07 -30.70 -15.66
CA ALA A 180 -26.41 -32.01 -15.14
C ALA A 180 -25.30 -33.03 -15.43
N ARG A 181 -24.71 -33.01 -16.63
CA ARG A 181 -23.55 -33.84 -16.99
C ARG A 181 -22.35 -33.56 -16.08
N ALA A 182 -22.03 -32.28 -15.86
CA ALA A 182 -20.91 -31.89 -15.01
C ALA A 182 -21.13 -32.35 -13.55
N ARG A 183 -22.35 -32.17 -13.03
CA ARG A 183 -22.72 -32.61 -11.67
C ARG A 183 -22.69 -34.12 -11.51
N LEU A 184 -23.29 -34.87 -12.43
CA LEU A 184 -23.27 -36.33 -12.40
C LEU A 184 -21.84 -36.86 -12.49
N SER A 185 -21.03 -36.28 -13.36
CA SER A 185 -19.61 -36.63 -13.49
C SER A 185 -18.83 -36.41 -12.20
N ALA A 186 -19.10 -35.32 -11.47
CA ALA A 186 -18.43 -35.05 -10.20
C ALA A 186 -18.79 -36.09 -9.13
N SER A 187 -19.96 -36.74 -9.25
CA SER A 187 -20.40 -37.84 -8.39
C SER A 187 -20.01 -39.24 -8.91
N GLY A 188 -19.17 -39.33 -9.96
CA GLY A 188 -18.79 -40.61 -10.58
C GLY A 188 -19.86 -41.24 -11.49
N GLY A 189 -20.98 -40.55 -11.71
CA GLY A 189 -22.05 -40.96 -12.61
C GLY A 189 -21.78 -40.59 -14.07
N LYS A 190 -22.46 -41.28 -14.99
CA LYS A 190 -22.47 -40.93 -16.43
C LYS A 190 -23.88 -40.53 -16.83
N LEU A 191 -23.99 -39.41 -17.55
CA LEU A 191 -25.25 -39.02 -18.17
C LEU A 191 -25.58 -39.99 -19.31
N ALA A 192 -26.85 -40.36 -19.46
CA ALA A 192 -27.29 -41.24 -20.55
C ALA A 192 -26.98 -40.58 -21.92
N ALA A 193 -26.52 -41.39 -22.88
CA ALA A 193 -26.20 -40.92 -24.25
C ALA A 193 -27.41 -40.34 -25.00
N SER A 194 -28.64 -40.61 -24.55
CA SER A 194 -29.85 -39.97 -25.05
C SER A 194 -29.90 -38.47 -24.74
N ALA A 195 -29.48 -38.05 -23.55
CA ALA A 195 -29.49 -36.64 -23.16
C ALA A 195 -28.44 -35.82 -23.93
N GLU A 196 -27.29 -36.42 -24.25
CA GLU A 196 -26.29 -35.78 -25.12
C GLU A 196 -26.84 -35.59 -26.55
N ARG A 197 -27.53 -36.59 -27.10
CA ARG A 197 -28.22 -36.46 -28.39
C ARG A 197 -29.30 -35.38 -28.38
N ILE A 198 -30.06 -35.24 -27.30
CA ILE A 198 -31.05 -34.16 -27.14
C ILE A 198 -30.34 -32.79 -27.12
N GLY A 199 -29.25 -32.66 -26.36
CA GLY A 199 -28.49 -31.41 -26.30
C GLY A 199 -27.90 -31.00 -27.66
N VAL A 200 -27.33 -31.97 -28.40
CA VAL A 200 -26.84 -31.75 -29.77
C VAL A 200 -28.00 -31.35 -30.69
N GLY A 201 -29.15 -32.03 -30.59
CA GLY A 201 -30.35 -31.70 -31.38
C GLY A 201 -30.88 -30.28 -31.12
N CYS A 202 -30.93 -29.84 -29.86
CA CYS A 202 -31.33 -28.47 -29.52
C CYS A 202 -30.33 -27.44 -30.06
N LEU A 203 -29.02 -27.71 -29.95
CA LEU A 203 -27.98 -26.81 -30.46
C LEU A 203 -28.01 -26.70 -31.98
N THR A 204 -28.10 -27.84 -32.69
CA THR A 204 -28.18 -27.84 -34.16
C THR A 204 -29.44 -27.13 -34.63
N THR A 205 -30.57 -27.30 -33.94
CA THR A 205 -31.81 -26.57 -34.23
C THR A 205 -31.63 -25.06 -34.06
N SER A 206 -31.04 -24.60 -32.95
CA SER A 206 -30.78 -23.16 -32.72
C SER A 206 -29.83 -22.57 -33.77
N VAL A 207 -28.73 -23.26 -34.10
CA VAL A 207 -27.82 -22.84 -35.17
C VAL A 207 -28.55 -22.77 -36.52
N PHE A 208 -29.32 -23.79 -36.86
CA PHE A 208 -30.06 -23.86 -38.12
C PHE A 208 -31.06 -22.71 -38.25
N LEU A 209 -31.84 -22.42 -37.20
CA LEU A 209 -32.79 -21.31 -37.18
C LEU A 209 -32.08 -19.95 -37.35
N ASN A 210 -30.94 -19.75 -36.69
CA ASN A 210 -30.11 -18.55 -36.86
C ASN A 210 -29.56 -18.40 -38.29
N LEU A 211 -29.14 -19.50 -38.92
CA LEU A 211 -28.67 -19.47 -40.30
C LEU A 211 -29.78 -19.09 -41.28
N ILE A 212 -31.01 -19.57 -41.08
CA ILE A 212 -32.16 -19.19 -41.90
C ILE A 212 -32.47 -17.68 -41.77
N ALA A 213 -32.31 -17.11 -40.58
CA ALA A 213 -32.45 -15.68 -40.38
C ALA A 213 -31.42 -14.86 -41.17
N ALA A 214 -30.21 -15.39 -41.33
CA ALA A 214 -29.12 -14.74 -42.03
C ALA A 214 -29.25 -14.77 -43.57
N VAL A 215 -30.08 -15.66 -44.13
CA VAL A 215 -30.30 -15.71 -45.59
C VAL A 215 -31.05 -14.44 -46.02
N PRO A 216 -30.49 -13.60 -46.91
CA PRO A 216 -31.18 -12.43 -47.39
C PRO A 216 -32.39 -12.85 -48.24
N VAL A 217 -33.57 -12.37 -47.88
CA VAL A 217 -34.81 -12.61 -48.63
C VAL A 217 -35.20 -11.27 -49.25
N GLY A 218 -34.74 -11.03 -50.48
CA GLY A 218 -35.13 -9.84 -51.24
C GLY A 218 -34.45 -9.78 -52.60
N ASP A 219 -35.16 -9.24 -53.59
CA ASP A 219 -34.68 -8.97 -54.97
C ASP A 219 -33.67 -7.81 -55.05
N GLY A 220 -32.92 -7.59 -53.97
CA GLY A 220 -31.92 -6.53 -53.90
C GLY A 220 -30.77 -6.78 -54.87
N PRO A 221 -30.11 -5.72 -55.37
CA PRO A 221 -28.95 -5.84 -56.25
C PRO A 221 -27.91 -6.74 -55.59
N HIS A 222 -27.45 -7.74 -56.35
CA HIS A 222 -26.65 -8.89 -55.92
C HIS A 222 -25.87 -8.67 -54.62
N PRO A 223 -26.27 -9.29 -53.49
CA PRO A 223 -25.49 -9.19 -52.26
C PRO A 223 -24.07 -9.66 -52.55
N SER A 224 -23.07 -8.90 -52.10
CA SER A 224 -21.68 -9.28 -52.31
C SER A 224 -21.47 -10.72 -51.82
N GLY A 225 -20.75 -11.55 -52.57
CA GLY A 225 -20.61 -12.98 -52.24
C GLY A 225 -20.05 -13.25 -50.84
N TRP A 226 -19.44 -12.24 -50.20
CA TRP A 226 -18.92 -12.27 -48.83
C TRP A 226 -19.92 -11.83 -47.76
N ALA A 227 -20.97 -11.07 -48.11
CA ALA A 227 -21.99 -10.63 -47.17
C ALA A 227 -22.81 -11.79 -46.60
N VAL A 228 -23.11 -12.80 -47.43
CA VAL A 228 -23.91 -13.96 -47.00
C VAL A 228 -23.14 -14.84 -46.00
N PRO A 229 -21.89 -15.28 -46.26
CA PRO A 229 -21.10 -16.00 -45.27
C PRO A 229 -20.84 -15.18 -43.99
N GLY A 230 -20.61 -13.87 -44.11
CA GLY A 230 -20.39 -12.98 -42.97
C GLY A 230 -21.61 -12.88 -42.05
N ALA A 231 -22.81 -12.70 -42.62
CA ALA A 231 -24.06 -12.69 -41.87
C ALA A 231 -24.34 -14.06 -41.22
N MET A 232 -24.17 -15.16 -41.97
CA MET A 232 -24.34 -16.52 -41.44
C MET A 232 -23.41 -16.79 -40.25
N PHE A 233 -22.15 -16.35 -40.34
CA PHE A 233 -21.19 -16.47 -39.25
C PHE A 233 -21.58 -15.63 -38.03
N ALA A 234 -21.97 -14.37 -38.23
CA ALA A 234 -22.38 -13.46 -37.15
C ALA A 234 -23.61 -13.98 -36.38
N HIS A 235 -24.56 -14.60 -37.08
CA HIS A 235 -25.75 -15.20 -36.47
C HIS A 235 -25.45 -16.55 -35.79
N ALA A 236 -24.54 -17.36 -36.33
CA ALA A 236 -24.11 -18.61 -35.70
C ALA A 236 -23.25 -18.40 -34.43
N LEU A 237 -22.62 -17.22 -34.28
CA LEU A 237 -21.74 -16.92 -33.15
C LEU A 237 -22.47 -16.96 -31.80
N GLY A 238 -23.75 -16.59 -31.76
CA GLY A 238 -24.58 -16.62 -30.54
C GLY A 238 -24.72 -18.02 -29.94
N PRO A 239 -25.36 -18.98 -30.63
CA PRO A 239 -25.54 -20.35 -30.14
C PRO A 239 -24.22 -21.06 -29.86
N VAL A 240 -23.24 -20.90 -30.75
CA VAL A 240 -21.92 -21.53 -30.60
C VAL A 240 -21.20 -20.94 -29.39
N GLY A 241 -21.20 -19.63 -29.21
CA GLY A 241 -20.64 -18.95 -28.05
C GLY A 241 -21.30 -19.38 -26.74
N ALA A 242 -22.64 -19.50 -26.72
CA ALA A 242 -23.39 -19.99 -25.57
C ALA A 242 -23.02 -21.45 -25.22
N ALA A 243 -22.98 -22.34 -26.22
CA ALA A 243 -22.63 -23.75 -26.02
C ALA A 243 -21.19 -23.92 -25.53
N VAL A 244 -20.23 -23.20 -26.12
CA VAL A 244 -18.83 -23.22 -25.69
C VAL A 244 -18.68 -22.69 -24.27
N THR A 245 -19.36 -21.59 -23.93
CA THR A 245 -19.34 -21.02 -22.58
C THR A 245 -19.93 -21.99 -21.56
N ALA A 246 -21.08 -22.60 -21.85
CA ALA A 246 -21.68 -23.61 -20.99
C ALA A 246 -20.76 -24.84 -20.82
N HIS A 247 -20.13 -25.30 -21.90
CA HIS A 247 -19.17 -26.40 -21.86
C HIS A 247 -17.96 -26.05 -20.97
N LEU A 248 -17.43 -24.83 -21.09
CA LEU A 248 -16.34 -24.33 -20.27
C LEU A 248 -16.72 -24.28 -18.77
N ILE A 249 -17.94 -23.84 -18.43
CA ILE A 249 -18.45 -23.89 -17.06
C ILE A 249 -18.37 -25.34 -16.53
N GLY A 250 -18.84 -26.31 -17.31
CA GLY A 250 -18.82 -27.72 -16.95
C GLY A 250 -17.40 -28.29 -16.79
N LEU A 251 -16.47 -27.94 -17.69
CA LEU A 251 -15.07 -28.36 -17.62
C LEU A 251 -14.38 -27.81 -16.37
N VAL A 252 -14.58 -26.52 -16.08
CA VAL A 252 -13.99 -25.90 -14.89
C VAL A 252 -14.58 -26.51 -13.62
N ASP A 253 -15.91 -26.69 -13.52
CA ASP A 253 -16.55 -27.31 -12.35
C ASP A 253 -16.04 -28.74 -12.13
N ARG A 254 -15.87 -29.53 -13.20
CA ARG A 254 -15.26 -30.86 -13.13
C ARG A 254 -13.81 -30.78 -12.64
N SER A 255 -12.99 -29.90 -13.22
CA SER A 255 -11.59 -29.76 -12.82
C SER A 255 -11.43 -29.35 -11.35
N ILE A 256 -12.33 -28.50 -10.84
CA ILE A 256 -12.38 -28.10 -9.43
C ILE A 256 -12.82 -29.28 -8.55
N GLY A 257 -13.78 -30.08 -9.01
CA GLY A 257 -14.25 -31.27 -8.29
C GLY A 257 -13.23 -32.41 -8.24
N GLU A 258 -12.42 -32.58 -9.29
CA GLU A 258 -11.32 -33.55 -9.36
C GLU A 258 -10.07 -33.07 -8.60
N ALA A 259 -9.93 -31.77 -8.36
CA ALA A 259 -8.86 -31.23 -7.55
C ALA A 259 -9.06 -31.64 -6.08
N ASP A 260 -8.23 -32.55 -5.61
CA ASP A 260 -8.21 -32.98 -4.21
C ASP A 260 -7.42 -31.96 -3.37
N PRO A 261 -8.06 -31.14 -2.52
CA PRO A 261 -7.35 -30.16 -1.72
C PRO A 261 -6.52 -30.79 -0.59
N TRP A 262 -6.75 -32.07 -0.29
CA TRP A 262 -6.16 -32.77 0.85
C TRP A 262 -4.92 -33.58 0.48
N HIS A 263 -4.65 -33.80 -0.81
CA HIS A 263 -3.49 -34.54 -1.27
C HIS A 263 -2.72 -33.75 -2.33
N GLU A 264 -1.40 -33.70 -2.18
CA GLU A 264 -0.49 -33.08 -3.13
C GLU A 264 0.28 -34.18 -3.87
N GLY A 265 0.36 -34.06 -5.21
CA GLY A 265 0.98 -35.06 -6.08
C GLY A 265 -0.01 -35.80 -6.99
N LYS A 266 0.50 -36.68 -7.85
CA LYS A 266 -0.29 -37.46 -8.81
C LYS A 266 -0.01 -38.95 -8.62
N GLY A 267 -1.03 -39.78 -8.81
CA GLY A 267 -0.92 -41.23 -8.77
C GLY A 267 -0.55 -41.75 -7.37
N GLU A 268 0.48 -42.60 -7.33
CA GLU A 268 0.97 -43.25 -6.11
C GLU A 268 1.73 -42.28 -5.18
N ASN A 269 2.24 -41.16 -5.69
CA ASN A 269 2.99 -40.15 -4.93
C ASN A 269 2.08 -39.08 -4.30
N LYS A 270 0.92 -39.47 -3.76
CA LYS A 270 0.01 -38.54 -3.06
C LYS A 270 0.48 -38.34 -1.62
N VAL A 271 0.99 -37.15 -1.34
CA VAL A 271 1.37 -36.71 0.01
C VAL A 271 0.17 -36.00 0.64
N ALA A 272 -0.25 -36.43 1.82
CA ALA A 272 -1.32 -35.75 2.55
C ALA A 272 -0.89 -34.32 2.91
N VAL A 273 -1.73 -33.34 2.55
CA VAL A 273 -1.53 -31.94 2.93
C VAL A 273 -2.01 -31.78 4.37
N PRO A 274 -1.18 -31.26 5.28
CA PRO A 274 -1.56 -31.14 6.68
C PRO A 274 -2.78 -30.22 6.84
N ARG A 275 -3.68 -30.61 7.74
CA ARG A 275 -4.81 -29.78 8.15
C ARG A 275 -4.33 -28.60 8.98
N LEU A 276 -5.11 -27.53 9.06
CA LEU A 276 -4.70 -26.35 9.82
C LEU A 276 -4.49 -26.69 11.31
N ALA A 277 -5.27 -27.63 11.84
CA ALA A 277 -5.14 -28.16 13.19
C ALA A 277 -3.89 -29.04 13.42
N GLU A 278 -3.32 -29.61 12.36
CA GLU A 278 -2.13 -30.49 12.40
C GLU A 278 -0.83 -29.71 12.16
N MET A 279 -0.92 -28.49 11.61
CA MET A 279 0.23 -27.64 11.42
C MET A 279 0.68 -27.08 12.77
N ASP A 280 1.94 -27.31 13.14
CA ASP A 280 2.56 -26.61 14.24
C ASP A 280 2.83 -25.15 13.83
N LEU A 281 1.86 -24.29 14.09
CA LEU A 281 1.95 -22.85 13.86
C LEU A 281 2.66 -22.12 15.01
N SER A 282 3.23 -22.86 15.98
CA SER A 282 4.04 -22.22 17.01
C SER A 282 5.23 -21.55 16.32
N VAL A 283 5.42 -20.26 16.62
CA VAL A 283 6.61 -19.55 16.13
C VAL A 283 7.77 -20.27 16.79
N PRO A 284 8.68 -20.91 16.04
CA PRO A 284 9.80 -21.62 16.64
C PRO A 284 10.48 -20.63 17.56
N ALA A 285 10.48 -20.93 18.86
CA ALA A 285 11.11 -20.09 19.86
C ALA A 285 12.52 -19.88 19.34
N ALA A 286 12.84 -18.64 18.96
CA ALA A 286 14.13 -18.32 18.39
C ALA A 286 15.14 -18.92 19.36
N SER A 287 15.87 -19.95 18.93
CA SER A 287 16.90 -20.56 19.73
C SER A 287 17.81 -19.40 20.07
N VAL A 288 17.72 -18.95 21.32
CA VAL A 288 18.55 -17.86 21.82
C VAL A 288 19.95 -18.36 21.52
N PRO A 289 20.72 -17.69 20.64
CA PRO A 289 22.05 -18.16 20.33
C PRO A 289 22.73 -18.31 21.68
N ALA A 290 23.10 -19.55 22.02
CA ALA A 290 23.73 -19.87 23.27
C ALA A 290 24.83 -18.84 23.46
N SER A 291 24.66 -18.03 24.51
CA SER A 291 25.52 -16.89 24.82
C SER A 291 26.95 -17.28 24.49
N VAL A 292 27.50 -16.65 23.45
CA VAL A 292 28.91 -16.81 23.09
C VAL A 292 29.66 -16.62 24.40
N PRO A 293 30.45 -17.61 24.86
CA PRO A 293 31.12 -17.51 26.15
C PRO A 293 31.85 -16.18 26.14
N ALA A 294 31.53 -15.35 27.14
CA ALA A 294 32.18 -14.07 27.34
C ALA A 294 33.68 -14.35 27.20
N PHE A 295 34.28 -13.81 26.14
CA PHE A 295 35.72 -13.87 25.98
C PHE A 295 36.24 -13.14 27.20
N ALA A 296 36.66 -13.94 28.19
CA ALA A 296 37.24 -13.44 29.40
C ALA A 296 38.36 -12.52 28.95
N ALA A 297 38.25 -11.25 29.34
CA ALA A 297 39.32 -10.30 29.21
C ALA A 297 40.50 -10.88 30.01
N ALA A 298 41.31 -11.68 29.35
CA ALA A 298 42.64 -12.02 29.78
C ALA A 298 43.44 -10.74 29.65
N SER A 299 43.52 -10.02 30.75
CA SER A 299 44.65 -9.18 31.10
C SER A 299 45.94 -9.90 30.73
N GLN A 300 46.65 -9.42 29.71
CA GLN A 300 48.07 -9.68 29.55
C GLN A 300 48.79 -8.40 29.14
N ASP A 301 49.84 -8.17 29.91
CA ASP A 301 50.84 -7.13 29.87
C ASP A 301 51.57 -7.00 28.51
N GLU A 302 52.33 -5.90 28.46
CA GLU A 302 53.20 -5.33 27.45
C GLU A 302 54.10 -6.28 26.61
N ASP A 303 54.50 -5.73 25.46
CA ASP A 303 55.64 -6.06 24.58
C ASP A 303 55.60 -7.31 23.68
N ALA A 304 55.22 -7.13 22.41
CA ALA A 304 55.91 -7.71 21.22
C ALA A 304 55.22 -7.32 19.88
N PRO A 305 55.95 -7.24 18.76
CA PRO A 305 55.48 -6.60 17.53
C PRO A 305 54.66 -7.52 16.61
N GLU A 306 53.63 -6.90 16.03
CA GLU A 306 53.18 -6.99 14.64
C GLU A 306 53.48 -8.31 13.89
N THR A 307 52.52 -9.24 13.89
CA THR A 307 52.18 -10.13 12.76
C THR A 307 51.01 -11.02 13.16
N ALA A 308 49.81 -10.78 12.59
CA ALA A 308 48.89 -11.83 12.11
C ALA A 308 47.47 -11.30 11.88
N SER A 309 47.08 -11.38 10.60
CA SER A 309 45.81 -11.95 10.12
C SER A 309 44.51 -11.43 10.76
N GLU A 310 44.01 -10.34 10.17
CA GLU A 310 42.66 -9.84 10.33
C GLU A 310 41.64 -10.86 9.76
N VAL A 311 41.23 -11.85 10.55
CA VAL A 311 40.11 -12.75 10.20
C VAL A 311 38.80 -11.99 10.44
N ARG A 312 38.39 -11.21 9.45
CA ARG A 312 37.03 -10.66 9.38
C ARG A 312 36.04 -11.82 9.25
N ALA A 313 35.23 -12.03 10.28
CA ALA A 313 34.06 -12.88 10.20
C ALA A 313 33.07 -12.27 9.19
N ALA A 314 33.17 -12.70 7.93
CA ALA A 314 32.18 -12.40 6.92
C ALA A 314 30.85 -12.99 7.38
N VAL A 315 29.93 -12.14 7.81
CA VAL A 315 28.51 -12.49 7.97
C VAL A 315 27.97 -12.70 6.55
N VAL A 316 28.20 -13.91 6.04
CA VAL A 316 27.64 -14.36 4.76
C VAL A 316 26.16 -14.63 5.02
N TRP A 317 25.31 -13.69 4.59
CA TRP A 317 23.89 -13.97 4.42
C TRP A 317 23.75 -15.21 3.54
N PRO A 318 22.94 -16.22 3.91
CA PRO A 318 22.69 -17.35 3.05
C PRO A 318 22.01 -16.86 1.77
N VAL A 319 22.80 -16.67 0.72
CA VAL A 319 22.31 -16.54 -0.65
C VAL A 319 21.72 -17.91 -0.99
N LEU A 320 20.38 -17.97 -1.08
CA LEU A 320 19.66 -19.16 -1.51
C LEU A 320 20.10 -19.53 -2.93
N ARG A 321 21.12 -20.39 -3.05
CA ARG A 321 21.48 -21.05 -4.31
C ARG A 321 20.58 -22.25 -4.50
N GLY A 322 19.55 -22.07 -5.31
CA GLY A 322 18.73 -23.13 -5.86
C GLY A 322 17.75 -22.54 -6.87
N ASP A 323 17.64 -23.16 -8.05
CA ASP A 323 16.69 -22.84 -9.12
C ASP A 323 15.24 -22.96 -8.65
N ARG A 324 14.81 -21.97 -7.87
CA ARG A 324 13.41 -21.74 -7.57
C ARG A 324 13.06 -20.41 -8.22
N THR A 325 12.20 -20.48 -9.23
CA THR A 325 11.50 -19.32 -9.79
C THR A 325 10.82 -18.57 -8.64
N GLY A 326 11.52 -17.59 -8.09
CA GLY A 326 11.03 -16.71 -7.05
C GLY A 326 9.93 -15.84 -7.64
N LEU A 327 8.72 -15.96 -7.11
CA LEU A 327 7.68 -14.96 -7.37
C LEU A 327 8.21 -13.61 -6.88
N PRO A 328 8.03 -12.52 -7.66
CA PRO A 328 8.50 -11.20 -7.26
C PRO A 328 7.78 -10.78 -5.98
N VAL A 329 8.52 -10.75 -4.88
CA VAL A 329 8.10 -10.08 -3.65
C VAL A 329 8.13 -8.59 -3.96
N VAL A 330 6.98 -8.03 -4.32
CA VAL A 330 6.79 -6.58 -4.37
C VAL A 330 6.77 -6.10 -2.92
N ALA A 331 7.95 -5.80 -2.38
CA ALA A 331 8.06 -5.05 -1.14
C ALA A 331 7.51 -3.64 -1.42
N ARG A 332 6.34 -3.32 -0.86
CA ARG A 332 5.90 -1.92 -0.75
C ARG A 332 6.64 -1.30 0.43
N PRO A 333 7.61 -0.40 0.23
CA PRO A 333 8.15 0.37 1.34
C PRO A 333 7.02 1.25 1.90
N GLN A 334 6.81 1.20 3.21
CA GLN A 334 6.08 2.25 3.93
C GLN A 334 7.10 3.34 4.28
N PRO A 335 6.88 4.61 3.91
CA PRO A 335 7.69 5.70 4.41
C PRO A 335 7.40 5.92 5.89
N VAL A 336 8.45 5.87 6.71
CA VAL A 336 8.43 6.34 8.09
C VAL A 336 8.70 7.84 8.03
N GLY A 337 7.65 8.65 8.17
CA GLY A 337 7.76 10.11 8.19
C GLY A 337 8.53 10.62 9.42
N PRO A 338 9.09 11.84 9.35
CA PRO A 338 9.94 12.40 10.39
C PRO A 338 9.12 12.71 11.66
N VAL A 339 9.65 12.30 12.81
CA VAL A 339 9.10 12.64 14.12
C VAL A 339 9.79 13.93 14.57
N GLU A 340 9.16 15.08 14.33
CA GLU A 340 9.57 16.33 14.96
C GLU A 340 9.29 16.28 16.46
N SER A 341 10.37 16.41 17.22
CA SER A 341 10.39 16.53 18.66
C SER A 341 10.45 18.02 19.03
N LEU A 342 9.33 18.55 19.52
CA LEU A 342 9.22 19.75 20.36
C LEU A 342 8.00 19.47 21.26
N GLY A 343 8.03 19.53 22.58
CA GLY A 343 8.91 20.23 23.49
C GLY A 343 8.00 20.96 24.48
N ARG A 344 8.05 20.55 25.75
CA ARG A 344 7.71 21.33 26.96
C ARG A 344 6.22 21.63 27.24
N GLY A 345 5.84 21.28 28.47
CA GLY A 345 4.46 21.25 28.94
C GLY A 345 4.02 22.44 29.77
N VAL A 346 2.74 22.40 30.15
CA VAL A 346 2.17 23.12 31.29
C VAL A 346 1.08 22.23 31.90
N SER A 347 1.33 21.79 33.13
CA SER A 347 0.34 21.23 34.04
C SER A 347 -0.71 22.28 34.37
N ARG A 348 -2.01 21.97 34.20
CA ARG A 348 -3.10 22.62 34.94
C ARG A 348 -4.16 21.61 35.35
N THR A 349 -4.26 21.46 36.66
CA THR A 349 -5.37 20.91 37.44
C THR A 349 -6.58 21.85 37.40
N ARG A 350 -7.79 21.30 37.16
CA ARG A 350 -9.11 21.82 37.60
C ARG A 350 -10.15 20.74 37.26
N ALA A 351 -10.71 19.99 38.21
CA ALA A 351 -11.77 20.36 39.15
C ALA A 351 -13.03 20.91 38.46
N ASP A 352 -14.16 20.31 38.84
CA ASP A 352 -15.57 20.63 38.51
C ASP A 352 -16.13 20.24 37.14
N ARG A 353 -16.91 19.15 37.13
CA ARG A 353 -18.33 19.21 36.78
C ARG A 353 -19.08 17.93 37.13
N ASP A 354 -19.69 17.96 38.30
CA ASP A 354 -20.93 17.23 38.58
C ASP A 354 -22.06 17.81 37.73
N GLY A 355 -22.84 16.92 37.14
CA GLY A 355 -23.97 17.24 36.28
C GLY A 355 -24.98 16.11 36.34
N GLU A 356 -25.68 16.02 37.47
CA GLU A 356 -26.90 15.24 37.64
C GLU A 356 -27.90 15.57 36.52
N ARG A 357 -28.42 14.53 35.86
CA ARG A 357 -29.65 14.63 35.07
C ARG A 357 -30.74 13.81 35.77
N PRO A 358 -31.93 14.37 35.97
CA PRO A 358 -33.00 13.70 36.69
C PRO A 358 -33.59 12.57 35.85
N ARG A 359 -33.87 11.45 36.53
CA ARG A 359 -34.71 10.38 36.04
C ARG A 359 -36.15 10.90 35.96
N GLN A 360 -36.70 10.94 34.75
CA GLN A 360 -38.14 11.07 34.56
C GLN A 360 -38.69 9.69 34.23
N GLY A 361 -39.51 9.18 35.15
CA GLY A 361 -40.28 7.96 34.97
C GLY A 361 -41.40 8.18 33.95
N GLY A 362 -41.63 7.16 33.14
CA GLY A 362 -42.73 7.06 32.20
C GLY A 362 -42.87 5.60 31.81
N ALA A 363 -43.63 4.87 32.62
CA ALA A 363 -44.17 3.58 32.25
C ALA A 363 -45.42 3.83 31.40
N GLU A 364 -45.50 3.25 30.22
CA GLU A 364 -46.73 2.64 29.71
C GLU A 364 -46.46 1.82 28.43
N ALA A 365 -47.31 0.81 28.28
CA ALA A 365 -47.23 -0.34 27.40
C ALA A 365 -47.02 -0.06 25.91
N SER A 366 -46.21 -0.90 25.26
CA SER A 366 -46.66 -1.63 24.06
C SER A 366 -45.82 -2.88 23.87
N ALA A 367 -46.53 -4.01 23.76
CA ALA A 367 -46.01 -5.31 23.45
C ALA A 367 -45.90 -5.45 21.93
N ASP A 368 -44.69 -5.76 21.43
CA ASP A 368 -44.49 -6.49 20.18
C ASP A 368 -43.02 -7.00 20.11
N PRO A 369 -42.78 -8.33 20.19
CA PRO A 369 -41.43 -8.86 20.08
C PRO A 369 -41.04 -9.03 18.60
N SER A 370 -40.57 -7.95 17.99
CA SER A 370 -39.86 -8.01 16.70
C SER A 370 -38.50 -8.67 16.90
N ALA A 371 -38.39 -9.94 16.49
CA ALA A 371 -37.18 -10.75 16.49
C ALA A 371 -36.16 -10.26 15.46
N ASN A 372 -35.51 -9.12 15.73
CA ASN A 372 -34.28 -8.73 15.05
C ASN A 372 -33.09 -9.29 15.84
N HIS A 373 -32.67 -10.51 15.46
CA HIS A 373 -31.39 -11.08 15.88
C HIS A 373 -30.24 -10.17 15.42
N ARG A 374 -29.90 -9.18 16.27
CA ARG A 374 -28.65 -8.44 16.13
C ARG A 374 -27.51 -9.41 16.42
N GLU A 375 -26.84 -9.87 15.37
CA GLU A 375 -25.57 -10.58 15.47
C GLU A 375 -24.67 -9.84 16.46
N VAL A 376 -24.36 -10.51 17.57
CA VAL A 376 -23.44 -10.03 18.59
C VAL A 376 -22.08 -9.96 17.93
N ARG A 377 -21.67 -8.74 17.56
CA ARG A 377 -20.35 -8.51 16.96
C ARG A 377 -19.29 -9.09 17.90
N PRO A 378 -18.41 -9.99 17.42
CA PRO A 378 -17.48 -10.75 18.27
C PRO A 378 -16.45 -9.90 19.04
N ASN A 379 -16.40 -8.59 18.80
CA ASN A 379 -15.46 -7.65 19.44
C ASN A 379 -16.15 -6.60 20.33
N ARG A 380 -17.38 -6.84 20.79
CA ARG A 380 -18.06 -5.94 21.73
C ARG A 380 -17.47 -6.12 23.14
N GLY A 381 -16.41 -5.37 23.45
CA GLY A 381 -15.78 -5.37 24.78
C GLY A 381 -14.25 -5.34 24.77
N VAL A 382 -13.62 -5.57 23.62
CA VAL A 382 -12.16 -5.48 23.51
C VAL A 382 -11.72 -4.02 23.66
N ARG A 383 -10.99 -3.72 24.73
CA ARG A 383 -10.42 -2.39 25.01
C ARG A 383 -9.44 -2.04 23.87
N VAL A 384 -9.88 -1.18 22.96
CA VAL A 384 -9.01 -0.63 21.91
C VAL A 384 -7.84 0.09 22.59
N PRO A 385 -6.58 -0.23 22.25
CA PRO A 385 -5.41 0.42 22.82
C PRO A 385 -5.51 1.96 22.72
N PRO A 386 -5.11 2.70 23.75
CA PRO A 386 -5.20 4.17 23.75
C PRO A 386 -4.43 4.82 22.60
N THR A 387 -3.38 4.15 22.09
CA THR A 387 -2.61 4.54 20.91
C THR A 387 -3.42 4.50 19.61
N ALA A 388 -4.31 3.51 19.46
CA ALA A 388 -5.22 3.40 18.31
C ALA A 388 -6.38 4.42 18.39
N ARG A 389 -6.84 4.77 19.61
CA ARG A 389 -7.82 5.85 19.80
C ARG A 389 -7.28 7.23 19.42
N ARG A 390 -6.00 7.51 19.73
CA ARG A 390 -5.36 8.82 19.43
C ARG A 390 -5.26 9.13 17.95
N ARG A 391 -4.95 8.15 17.09
CA ARG A 391 -4.87 8.38 15.62
C ARG A 391 -6.24 8.66 15.00
N ALA A 392 -7.30 7.99 15.46
CA ALA A 392 -8.65 8.23 14.96
C ALA A 392 -9.27 9.56 15.47
N SER A 393 -8.87 10.04 16.64
CA SER A 393 -9.35 11.33 17.17
C SER A 393 -8.64 12.53 16.53
N ALA A 394 -7.35 12.41 16.22
CA ALA A 394 -6.54 13.51 15.68
C ALA A 394 -7.05 14.04 14.32
N ASN A 395 -7.64 13.19 13.49
CA ASN A 395 -8.22 13.62 12.20
C ASN A 395 -9.68 14.04 12.31
N ARG A 396 -10.38 13.70 13.41
CA ARG A 396 -11.77 14.16 13.64
C ARG A 396 -11.84 15.62 14.06
N SER A 397 -10.78 16.16 14.66
CA SER A 397 -10.73 17.57 15.10
C SER A 397 -10.28 18.55 14.02
N ARG A 398 -9.69 18.08 12.92
CA ARG A 398 -9.24 18.95 11.82
C ARG A 398 -10.43 19.45 11.00
N SER A 399 -10.41 20.70 10.57
CA SER A 399 -11.46 21.26 9.71
C SER A 399 -11.39 20.70 8.28
N ASP A 400 -12.44 20.89 7.48
CA ASP A 400 -12.43 20.44 6.07
C ASP A 400 -11.38 21.25 5.27
N GLU A 401 -11.07 22.51 5.64
CA GLU A 401 -9.99 23.30 5.02
C GLU A 401 -8.59 22.74 5.32
N GLU A 402 -8.29 22.40 6.59
CA GLU A 402 -7.00 21.81 6.96
C GLU A 402 -6.74 20.47 6.26
N LEU A 403 -7.81 19.69 6.06
CA LEU A 403 -7.76 18.44 5.33
C LEU A 403 -7.55 18.66 3.82
N SER A 404 -8.10 19.74 3.25
CA SER A 404 -7.89 20.11 1.84
C SER A 404 -6.46 20.59 1.57
N ALA A 405 -5.88 21.39 2.47
CA ALA A 405 -4.49 21.82 2.38
C ALA A 405 -3.52 20.62 2.44
N ARG A 406 -3.77 19.69 3.35
CA ARG A 406 -3.00 18.44 3.44
C ARG A 406 -3.17 17.54 2.22
N LEU A 407 -4.36 17.53 1.61
CA LEU A 407 -4.58 16.79 0.37
C LEU A 407 -3.76 17.39 -0.78
N ALA A 408 -3.71 18.73 -0.88
CA ALA A 408 -2.89 19.41 -1.88
C ALA A 408 -1.40 19.09 -1.70
N GLU A 409 -0.89 19.11 -0.46
CA GLU A 409 0.49 18.72 -0.15
C GLU A 409 0.82 17.28 -0.56
N LEU A 410 -0.10 16.33 -0.34
CA LEU A 410 0.07 14.92 -0.74
C LEU A 410 0.02 14.70 -2.26
N VAL A 411 -0.68 15.57 -2.99
CA VAL A 411 -0.73 15.54 -4.45
C VAL A 411 0.54 16.19 -5.02
N GLU A 412 0.97 17.32 -4.45
CA GLU A 412 2.22 18.01 -4.81
C GLU A 412 3.46 17.14 -4.55
N SER A 413 3.47 16.36 -3.46
CA SER A 413 4.54 15.41 -3.16
C SER A 413 4.53 14.15 -4.02
N GLY A 414 3.50 13.95 -4.85
CA GLY A 414 3.32 12.75 -5.67
C GLY A 414 2.98 11.48 -4.86
N GLU A 415 2.62 11.61 -3.58
CA GLU A 415 2.22 10.47 -2.75
C GLU A 415 0.82 9.93 -3.09
N LEU A 416 -0.01 10.74 -3.76
CA LEU A 416 -1.32 10.34 -4.27
C LEU A 416 -1.45 10.49 -5.79
N GLU A 417 -1.35 9.36 -6.51
CA GLU A 417 -1.86 9.20 -7.87
C GLU A 417 -2.72 7.93 -7.98
N PRO A 418 -3.93 7.94 -8.61
CA PRO A 418 -4.81 9.06 -8.99
C PRO A 418 -5.79 9.47 -7.86
N VAL A 419 -6.25 10.73 -7.90
CA VAL A 419 -7.11 11.37 -6.87
C VAL A 419 -8.56 10.86 -6.93
N SER A 420 -8.77 9.61 -6.51
CA SER A 420 -10.11 9.04 -6.31
C SER A 420 -10.61 9.31 -4.88
N VAL A 421 -11.93 9.41 -4.69
CA VAL A 421 -12.55 9.54 -3.35
C VAL A 421 -12.05 8.46 -2.38
N ARG A 422 -11.83 7.23 -2.86
CA ARG A 422 -11.26 6.12 -2.05
C ARG A 422 -9.81 6.32 -1.67
N ALA A 423 -9.01 6.97 -2.53
CA ALA A 423 -7.63 7.29 -2.21
C ALA A 423 -7.58 8.36 -1.10
N VAL A 424 -8.42 9.40 -1.21
CA VAL A 424 -8.58 10.44 -0.17
C VAL A 424 -9.08 9.87 1.16
N GLU A 425 -10.07 8.97 1.14
CA GLU A 425 -10.56 8.26 2.35
C GLU A 425 -9.41 7.55 3.08
N ARG A 426 -8.56 6.82 2.35
CA ARG A 426 -7.44 6.08 2.94
C ARG A 426 -6.31 6.99 3.42
N ALA A 427 -5.98 8.01 2.64
CA ALA A 427 -4.87 8.91 2.92
C ALA A 427 -5.15 9.80 4.14
N LEU A 428 -6.36 10.36 4.20
CA LEU A 428 -6.77 11.27 5.28
C LEU A 428 -7.48 10.55 6.44
N GLY A 429 -7.87 9.28 6.27
CA GLY A 429 -8.60 8.52 7.29
C GLY A 429 -9.98 9.10 7.61
N VAL A 430 -10.65 9.69 6.62
CA VAL A 430 -11.97 10.32 6.75
C VAL A 430 -13.06 9.50 6.07
N GLY A 431 -14.31 9.72 6.47
CA GLY A 431 -15.47 9.07 5.83
C GLY A 431 -15.72 9.58 4.41
N ARG A 432 -16.42 8.78 3.59
CA ARG A 432 -16.66 9.03 2.16
C ARG A 432 -17.22 10.41 1.83
N ASP A 433 -18.24 10.85 2.55
CA ASP A 433 -18.89 12.13 2.28
C ASP A 433 -17.97 13.32 2.60
N ARG A 434 -17.12 13.14 3.63
CA ARG A 434 -16.11 14.13 4.00
C ARG A 434 -14.96 14.14 2.99
N ALA A 435 -14.53 12.98 2.52
CA ALA A 435 -13.53 12.87 1.46
C ALA A 435 -13.99 13.57 0.17
N LYS A 436 -15.27 13.44 -0.20
CA LYS A 436 -15.85 14.19 -1.34
C LYS A 436 -15.79 15.70 -1.15
N ARG A 437 -16.24 16.21 0.00
CA ARG A 437 -16.19 17.66 0.29
C ARG A 437 -14.76 18.20 0.29
N VAL A 438 -13.81 17.46 0.86
CA VAL A 438 -12.39 17.84 0.88
C VAL A 438 -11.81 17.82 -0.55
N LEU A 439 -12.19 16.85 -1.38
CA LEU A 439 -11.80 16.77 -2.78
C LEU A 439 -12.35 17.95 -3.60
N GLU A 440 -13.62 18.31 -3.38
CA GLU A 440 -14.28 19.48 -3.99
C GLU A 440 -13.63 20.79 -3.54
N LEU A 441 -13.38 20.95 -2.23
CA LEU A 441 -12.69 22.13 -1.67
C LEU A 441 -11.27 22.30 -2.21
N ALA A 442 -10.56 21.20 -2.45
CA ALA A 442 -9.22 21.23 -3.03
C ALA A 442 -9.20 21.55 -4.54
N GLY A 443 -10.37 21.69 -5.19
CA GLY A 443 -10.46 21.92 -6.64
C GLY A 443 -10.05 20.71 -7.49
N LEU A 444 -9.84 19.55 -6.87
CA LEU A 444 -9.45 18.29 -7.55
C LEU A 444 -10.67 17.41 -7.89
N GLY A 445 -11.86 17.87 -7.54
CA GLY A 445 -13.13 17.20 -7.75
C GLY A 445 -13.73 17.39 -9.14
N GLU A 446 -12.95 17.83 -10.14
CA GLU A 446 -13.43 17.84 -11.52
C GLU A 446 -13.84 16.41 -11.90
N ASN A 447 -15.15 16.18 -11.92
CA ASN A 447 -15.72 15.10 -12.68
C ASN A 447 -15.05 15.17 -14.05
N PRO A 448 -14.45 14.08 -14.57
CA PRO A 448 -14.07 14.08 -15.96
C PRO A 448 -15.32 14.48 -16.73
N VAL A 449 -15.31 15.70 -17.28
CA VAL A 449 -16.31 16.11 -18.26
C VAL A 449 -16.30 14.95 -19.24
N PRO A 450 -17.42 14.24 -19.45
CA PRO A 450 -17.46 13.24 -20.50
C PRO A 450 -17.10 14.01 -21.77
N GLY A 451 -15.86 13.83 -22.23
CA GLY A 451 -15.38 14.49 -23.43
C GLY A 451 -16.43 14.23 -24.50
N PRO A 452 -16.76 15.24 -25.33
CA PRO A 452 -17.77 15.07 -26.37
C PRO A 452 -17.42 13.76 -27.07
N ALA A 453 -18.39 12.83 -27.06
CA ALA A 453 -18.26 11.59 -27.78
C ALA A 453 -17.80 11.98 -29.17
N VAL A 454 -16.54 11.68 -29.48
CA VAL A 454 -16.02 11.82 -30.83
C VAL A 454 -16.87 10.83 -31.61
N GLU A 455 -17.89 11.37 -32.28
CA GLU A 455 -18.55 10.70 -33.37
C GLU A 455 -17.42 10.30 -34.32
N SER A 456 -17.06 9.02 -34.26
CA SER A 456 -16.27 8.35 -35.29
C SER A 456 -17.12 8.29 -36.56
N GLY A 457 -17.32 9.45 -37.17
CA GLY A 457 -17.68 9.60 -38.55
C GLY A 457 -16.41 9.56 -39.39
N ASP A 458 -16.44 8.69 -40.39
CA ASP A 458 -15.65 8.79 -41.61
C ASP A 458 -14.13 8.50 -41.49
N GLN A 459 -13.79 7.22 -41.55
CA GLN A 459 -12.46 6.76 -41.97
C GLN A 459 -12.59 5.93 -43.25
N GLY A 460 -12.85 6.65 -44.34
CA GLY A 460 -12.53 6.18 -45.68
C GLY A 460 -11.02 6.06 -45.90
N ASP A 461 -10.65 4.99 -46.61
CA ASP A 461 -9.43 4.79 -47.39
C ASP A 461 -8.09 5.26 -46.81
N ARG A 462 -7.37 4.31 -46.20
CA ARG A 462 -5.90 4.30 -46.24
C ARG A 462 -5.40 2.96 -46.81
N PRO A 463 -4.64 2.95 -47.91
CA PRO A 463 -4.06 1.73 -48.44
C PRO A 463 -2.95 1.20 -47.52
N LEU A 464 -3.11 -0.04 -47.07
CA LEU A 464 -2.10 -0.81 -46.34
C LEU A 464 -0.91 -1.10 -47.26
N THR A 465 0.22 -0.43 -47.01
CA THR A 465 1.52 -0.81 -47.57
C THR A 465 2.09 -1.95 -46.72
N VAL A 466 2.08 -3.17 -47.26
CA VAL A 466 2.71 -4.34 -46.65
C VAL A 466 4.21 -4.29 -46.92
N LEU A 467 5.01 -4.11 -45.86
CA LEU A 467 6.46 -4.20 -45.89
C LEU A 467 6.86 -5.63 -45.47
N ALA A 468 7.25 -6.44 -46.47
CA ALA A 468 7.81 -7.76 -46.26
C ALA A 468 9.26 -7.64 -45.78
N GLY A 469 9.52 -8.00 -44.52
CA GLY A 469 10.86 -8.16 -43.97
C GLY A 469 11.22 -9.64 -43.90
N GLY A 470 12.05 -10.09 -44.84
CA GLY A 470 12.72 -11.39 -44.77
C GLY A 470 13.86 -11.37 -43.76
N VAL A 471 14.05 -12.49 -43.07
CA VAL A 471 15.22 -12.76 -42.22
C VAL A 471 16.00 -13.90 -42.87
N ARG A 472 17.32 -13.68 -43.00
CA ARG A 472 18.32 -14.65 -43.41
C ARG A 472 18.70 -15.57 -42.27
#